data_AF-A0A5D2XJ61-F1
#
_entry.id   AF-A0A5D2XJ61-F1
#
_cell.length_a   1.000
_cell.length_b   1.000
_cell.length_c   1.000
_cell.angle_alpha   90.00
_cell.angle_beta   90.00
_cell.angle_gamma   90.00
#
_symmetry.space_group_name_H-M   'P 1'
#
loop_
_entity.id
_entity.type
_entity.pdbx_description
1 polymer ?
#
loop_
_entity_poly.entity_id
_entity_poly.type
_entity_poly.pdbx_seq_one_letter_code
_entity_poly.pdbx_strand_id
1 'polypeptide(L)'
;MAPHADAFTRSNNFPKPPRLSNDSLHRTTSDISFQLSKEALDNYKEAAPVDVDENQLPPISEVEDAKCECCGMSEECTPEYIDRVRNKYLGKWICGLCAEAVKEEKEKTGGKIEEALSAHMNRCAKFNKFGREYPALLTAEAMRDILRKGSRLEGKSLRAKTFSHRDNKGAQNKGGIARSSSCIPAIIREMNDLTVAN
;
A
#
# COMPACT_ATOMS: atom_id res chain seq x y z
N MET A 1 -45.79 -35.05 9.81
CA MET A 1 -45.65 -34.84 11.26
C MET A 1 -44.19 -35.04 11.62
N ALA A 2 -43.46 -33.95 11.88
CA ALA A 2 -42.08 -33.96 12.37
C ALA A 2 -42.07 -33.27 13.74
N PRO A 3 -41.36 -33.78 14.76
CA PRO A 3 -41.32 -33.15 16.06
C PRO A 3 -40.33 -31.99 16.09
N HIS A 4 -40.73 -30.91 16.78
CA HIS A 4 -39.89 -29.80 17.24
C HIS A 4 -39.00 -30.26 18.41
N ALA A 5 -37.75 -29.78 18.47
CA ALA A 5 -36.96 -29.74 19.71
C ALA A 5 -35.84 -28.67 19.62
N ASP A 6 -36.18 -27.52 20.20
CA ASP A 6 -35.43 -26.65 21.12
C ASP A 6 -34.03 -26.08 20.79
N ALA A 7 -33.99 -24.75 20.83
CA ALA A 7 -32.82 -23.90 20.78
C ALA A 7 -32.06 -23.93 22.11
N PHE A 8 -30.78 -24.29 22.08
CA PHE A 8 -29.86 -24.12 23.19
C PHE A 8 -29.52 -22.63 23.37
N THR A 9 -30.22 -21.95 24.30
CA THR A 9 -29.82 -20.62 24.78
C THR A 9 -28.63 -20.75 25.73
N ARG A 10 -27.45 -20.34 25.25
CA ARG A 10 -26.21 -20.29 26.02
C ARG A 10 -26.22 -19.04 26.91
N SER A 11 -26.51 -19.20 28.20
CA SER A 11 -26.40 -18.15 29.21
C SER A 11 -24.91 -17.85 29.48
N ASN A 12 -24.44 -16.67 29.03
CA ASN A 12 -23.11 -16.17 29.35
C ASN A 12 -23.23 -15.15 30.51
N ASN A 13 -23.07 -15.62 31.74
CA ASN A 13 -22.89 -14.75 32.90
C ASN A 13 -21.42 -14.33 33.00
N PHE A 14 -21.07 -13.17 32.43
CA PHE A 14 -19.81 -12.49 32.73
C PHE A 14 -20.07 -11.31 33.67
N PRO A 15 -19.36 -11.18 34.81
CA PRO A 15 -19.48 -9.99 35.66
C PRO A 15 -18.98 -8.75 34.91
N LYS A 16 -19.74 -7.66 34.95
CA LYS A 16 -19.33 -6.38 34.35
C LYS A 16 -18.30 -5.71 35.27
N PRO A 17 -17.17 -5.20 34.75
CA PRO A 17 -16.16 -4.58 35.59
C PRO A 17 -16.68 -3.25 36.20
N PRO A 18 -16.22 -2.88 37.40
CA PRO A 18 -16.64 -1.63 38.04
C PRO A 18 -16.23 -0.42 37.20
N ARG A 19 -17.13 0.55 37.03
CA ARG A 19 -16.79 1.82 36.38
C ARG A 19 -15.96 2.66 37.36
N LEU A 20 -14.74 3.00 36.95
CA LEU A 20 -13.93 4.00 37.65
C LEU A 20 -14.56 5.39 37.44
N SER A 21 -14.68 6.16 38.53
CA SER A 21 -15.14 7.55 38.47
C SER A 21 -14.12 8.41 37.73
N ASN A 22 -14.59 9.32 36.87
CA ASN A 22 -13.75 10.28 36.15
C ASN A 22 -13.54 11.59 36.92
N ASP A 23 -14.04 11.71 38.16
CA ASP A 23 -14.08 12.98 38.91
C ASP A 23 -12.70 13.51 39.36
N SER A 24 -11.60 12.77 39.13
CA SER A 24 -10.25 13.21 39.49
C SER A 24 -9.30 13.41 38.31
N LEU A 25 -9.77 13.29 37.06
CA LEU A 25 -8.91 13.42 35.88
C LEU A 25 -8.80 14.88 35.44
N HIS A 26 -8.07 15.69 36.20
CA HIS A 26 -7.68 17.02 35.72
C HIS A 26 -6.55 16.87 34.69
N ARG A 27 -6.76 17.37 33.47
CA ARG A 27 -5.66 17.52 32.50
C ARG A 27 -4.63 18.46 33.13
N THR A 28 -3.39 18.00 33.28
CA THR A 28 -2.26 18.88 33.57
C THR A 28 -2.07 19.80 32.37
N THR A 29 -2.50 21.04 32.49
CA THR A 29 -2.16 22.08 31.52
C THR A 29 -0.71 22.47 31.74
N SER A 30 0.15 22.18 30.76
CA SER A 30 1.55 22.61 30.80
C SER A 30 1.63 24.10 30.45
N ASP A 31 2.44 24.86 31.18
CA ASP A 31 2.69 26.29 30.92
C ASP A 31 3.28 26.55 29.51
N ILE A 32 3.86 25.50 28.90
CA ILE A 32 4.35 25.49 27.52
C ILE A 32 3.21 25.76 26.53
N SER A 33 2.01 25.24 26.79
CA SER A 33 0.85 25.45 25.91
C SER A 33 0.44 26.92 25.87
N PHE A 34 0.57 27.61 27.02
CA PHE A 34 0.25 29.03 27.13
C PHE A 34 1.34 29.90 26.50
N GLN A 35 2.61 29.54 26.67
CA GLN A 35 3.73 30.22 26.02
C GLN A 35 3.66 30.12 24.50
N LEU A 36 3.39 28.93 23.92
CA LEU A 36 3.22 28.75 22.47
C LEU A 36 2.07 29.58 21.91
N SER A 37 0.95 29.66 22.63
CA SER A 37 -0.18 30.50 22.22
C SER A 37 0.15 31.99 22.23
N LYS A 38 0.98 32.44 23.17
CA LYS A 38 1.42 33.83 23.31
C LYS A 38 2.57 34.19 22.36
N GLU A 39 3.43 33.25 22.02
CA GLU A 39 4.49 33.45 21.02
C GLU A 39 3.91 33.52 19.60
N ALA A 40 2.86 32.73 19.30
CA ALA A 40 2.04 32.94 18.12
C ALA A 40 1.42 34.35 18.19
N LEU A 41 0.82 34.67 19.35
CA LEU A 41 0.39 35.97 19.90
C LEU A 41 1.09 37.23 19.37
N ASP A 42 2.41 37.17 19.55
CA ASP A 42 3.30 38.32 19.45
C ASP A 42 4.00 38.38 18.07
N ASN A 43 4.28 37.23 17.44
CA ASN A 43 4.87 37.18 16.09
C ASN A 43 3.97 37.80 15.00
N TYR A 44 2.65 37.76 15.15
CA TYR A 44 1.76 38.41 14.17
C TYR A 44 1.57 39.92 14.42
N LYS A 45 1.91 40.42 15.61
CA LYS A 45 1.77 41.85 15.93
C LYS A 45 2.92 42.69 15.40
N GLU A 46 4.11 42.12 15.20
CA GLU A 46 5.24 42.85 14.61
C GLU A 46 5.11 43.06 13.09
N ALA A 47 4.22 42.34 12.40
CA ALA A 47 4.14 42.36 10.93
C ALA A 47 3.01 43.22 10.32
N ALA A 48 2.06 43.74 11.12
CA ALA A 48 0.90 44.47 10.58
C ALA A 48 0.56 45.74 11.39
N PRO A 49 0.31 46.90 10.74
CA PRO A 49 -0.21 48.08 11.41
C PRO A 49 -1.67 47.87 11.88
N VAL A 50 -1.97 48.58 12.96
CA VAL A 50 -3.17 48.57 13.80
C VAL A 50 -4.49 48.59 13.01
N ASP A 51 -5.49 47.87 13.54
CA ASP A 51 -6.92 47.76 13.13
C ASP A 51 -7.32 46.45 12.43
N VAL A 52 -7.19 45.28 13.10
CA VAL A 52 -7.89 44.04 12.68
C VAL A 52 -8.59 43.38 13.87
N ASP A 53 -9.88 43.17 13.69
CA ASP A 53 -10.85 42.52 14.57
C ASP A 53 -10.38 41.14 15.06
N GLU A 54 -10.39 40.92 16.38
CA GLU A 54 -9.83 39.76 17.10
C GLU A 54 -10.57 38.43 16.79
N ASN A 55 -11.62 38.46 15.95
CA ASN A 55 -12.40 37.30 15.54
C ASN A 55 -12.09 36.78 14.14
N GLN A 56 -11.19 37.41 13.38
CA GLN A 56 -10.91 36.96 12.01
C GLN A 56 -9.71 36.00 11.98
N LEU A 57 -10.01 34.71 12.13
CA LEU A 57 -9.08 33.63 11.80
C LEU A 57 -8.53 33.84 10.37
N PRO A 58 -7.24 33.55 10.12
CA PRO A 58 -6.68 33.64 8.78
C PRO A 58 -7.53 32.78 7.82
N PRO A 59 -7.75 33.23 6.56
CA PRO A 59 -8.54 32.48 5.60
C PRO A 59 -7.98 31.06 5.47
N ILE A 60 -8.78 30.07 5.85
CA ILE A 60 -8.46 28.67 5.60
C ILE A 60 -8.51 28.53 4.08
N SER A 61 -7.40 28.16 3.44
CA SER A 61 -7.40 27.82 2.02
C SER A 61 -8.40 26.68 1.84
N GLU A 62 -9.54 26.98 1.22
CA GLU A 62 -10.57 25.99 0.96
C GLU A 62 -9.97 24.88 0.08
N VAL A 63 -10.03 23.64 0.59
CA VAL A 63 -9.58 22.45 -0.13
C VAL A 63 -10.80 21.74 -0.69
N GLU A 64 -10.68 21.22 -1.89
CA GLU A 64 -11.74 20.51 -2.61
C GLU A 64 -11.31 19.06 -2.88
N ASP A 65 -12.28 18.14 -2.85
CA ASP A 65 -12.09 16.75 -3.24
C ASP A 65 -12.03 16.60 -4.76
N ALA A 66 -10.84 16.33 -5.29
CA ALA A 66 -10.62 16.22 -6.72
C ALA A 66 -10.35 14.76 -7.15
N LYS A 67 -11.23 14.21 -8.00
CA LYS A 67 -11.11 12.83 -8.48
C LYS A 67 -10.11 12.71 -9.63
N CYS A 68 -9.05 11.93 -9.43
CA CYS A 68 -8.03 11.64 -10.44
C CYS A 68 -8.63 10.99 -11.70
N GLU A 69 -8.36 11.57 -12.87
CA GLU A 69 -8.80 11.04 -14.17
C GLU A 69 -8.08 9.75 -14.59
N CYS A 70 -6.97 9.41 -13.94
CA CYS A 70 -6.17 8.23 -14.26
C CYS A 70 -6.63 6.99 -13.47
N CYS A 71 -6.68 7.07 -12.13
CA CYS A 71 -6.97 5.93 -11.25
C CYS A 71 -8.32 6.02 -10.53
N GLY A 72 -9.01 7.16 -10.62
CA GLY A 72 -10.33 7.36 -10.01
C GLY A 72 -10.32 7.55 -8.48
N MET A 73 -9.16 7.62 -7.83
CA MET A 73 -9.04 8.00 -6.42
C MET A 73 -9.25 9.52 -6.26
N SER A 74 -9.89 9.92 -5.17
CA SER A 74 -10.03 11.34 -4.78
C SER A 74 -8.87 11.76 -3.89
N GLU A 75 -8.42 13.01 -4.05
CA GLU A 75 -7.47 13.68 -3.17
C GLU A 75 -8.01 15.07 -2.81
N GLU A 76 -7.84 15.47 -1.55
CA GLU A 76 -8.15 16.83 -1.07
C GLU A 76 -7.04 17.78 -1.52
N CYS A 77 -7.39 18.81 -2.30
CA CYS A 77 -6.41 19.69 -2.95
C CYS A 77 -6.91 21.13 -3.00
N THR A 78 -5.99 22.10 -2.95
CA THR A 78 -6.36 23.49 -3.21
C THR A 78 -6.65 23.70 -4.70
N PRO A 79 -7.58 24.59 -5.09
CA PRO A 79 -7.86 24.89 -6.49
C PRO A 79 -6.61 25.30 -7.28
N GLU A 80 -5.71 26.08 -6.67
CA GLU A 80 -4.48 26.50 -7.34
C GLU A 80 -3.55 25.32 -7.63
N TYR A 81 -3.52 24.29 -6.76
CA TYR A 81 -2.77 23.08 -7.04
C TYR A 81 -3.39 22.28 -8.18
N ILE A 82 -4.72 22.17 -8.21
CA ILE A 82 -5.45 21.49 -9.29
C ILE A 82 -5.11 22.12 -10.65
N ASP A 83 -5.14 23.44 -10.74
CA ASP A 83 -4.83 24.15 -11.97
C ASP A 83 -3.37 24.00 -12.39
N ARG A 84 -2.42 24.05 -11.44
CA ARG A 84 -1.00 23.76 -11.73
C ARG A 84 -0.79 22.37 -12.31
N VAL A 85 -1.48 21.36 -11.76
CA VAL A 85 -1.40 19.98 -12.24
C VAL A 85 -2.03 19.86 -13.63
N ARG A 86 -3.23 20.40 -13.85
CA ARG A 86 -3.88 20.41 -15.16
C ARG A 86 -3.01 21.05 -16.24
N ASN A 87 -2.39 22.20 -15.94
CA ASN A 87 -1.47 22.87 -16.86
C ASN A 87 -0.26 22.01 -17.22
N LYS A 88 0.23 21.18 -16.29
CA LYS A 88 1.38 20.30 -16.50
C LYS A 88 1.04 19.02 -17.29
N TYR A 89 -0.19 18.53 -17.19
CA TYR A 89 -0.63 17.25 -17.74
C TYR A 89 -1.76 17.38 -18.76
N LEU A 90 -1.64 18.34 -19.69
CA LEU A 90 -2.52 18.47 -20.86
C LEU A 90 -4.00 18.67 -20.49
N GLY A 91 -4.25 19.48 -19.45
CA GLY A 91 -5.58 19.76 -18.93
C GLY A 91 -6.15 18.69 -18.00
N LYS A 92 -5.43 17.57 -17.78
CA LYS A 92 -5.91 16.48 -16.94
C LYS A 92 -5.53 16.66 -15.49
N TRP A 93 -6.52 16.48 -14.61
CA TRP A 93 -6.25 16.33 -13.18
C TRP A 93 -5.84 14.89 -12.87
N ILE A 94 -4.63 14.72 -12.32
CA ILE A 94 -4.11 13.43 -11.86
C ILE A 94 -3.59 13.56 -10.43
N CYS A 95 -3.78 12.52 -9.63
CA CYS A 95 -3.33 12.47 -8.25
C CYS A 95 -1.80 12.50 -8.13
N GLY A 96 -1.28 12.84 -6.95
CA GLY A 96 0.16 12.96 -6.69
C GLY A 96 0.95 11.70 -7.08
N LEU A 97 0.40 10.51 -6.83
CA LEU A 97 1.03 9.24 -7.20
C LEU A 97 1.09 9.02 -8.71
N CYS A 98 0.02 9.37 -9.44
CA CYS A 98 0.01 9.27 -10.89
C CYS A 98 0.94 10.32 -11.51
N ALA A 99 1.05 11.51 -10.91
CA ALA A 99 1.95 12.56 -11.35
C ALA A 99 3.43 12.12 -11.29
N GLU A 100 3.86 11.48 -10.20
CA GLU A 100 5.22 10.93 -10.10
C GLU A 100 5.45 9.79 -11.09
N ALA A 101 4.47 8.91 -11.29
CA ALA A 101 4.59 7.85 -12.29
C ALA A 101 4.69 8.40 -13.73
N VAL A 102 3.94 9.44 -14.08
CA VAL A 102 4.04 10.10 -15.39
C VAL A 102 5.40 10.78 -15.56
N LYS A 103 5.95 11.37 -14.48
CA LYS A 103 7.30 11.95 -14.50
C LYS A 103 8.36 10.89 -14.78
N GLU A 104 8.24 9.70 -14.18
CA GLU A 104 9.13 8.57 -14.46
C GLU A 104 8.99 8.08 -15.92
N GLU A 105 7.76 7.96 -16.45
CA GLU A 105 7.56 7.57 -17.86
C GLU A 105 8.06 8.66 -18.83
N LYS A 106 8.03 9.94 -18.43
CA LYS A 106 8.57 11.05 -19.22
C LYS A 106 10.08 10.93 -19.40
N GLU A 107 10.80 10.51 -18.38
CA GLU A 107 12.24 10.25 -18.45
C GLU A 107 12.54 9.10 -19.43
N LYS A 108 11.73 8.03 -19.42
CA LYS A 108 11.86 6.88 -20.34
C LYS A 108 11.57 7.26 -21.81
N THR A 109 10.73 8.26 -22.01
CA THR A 109 10.19 8.63 -23.33
C THR A 109 10.92 9.84 -23.96
N GLY A 110 12.10 10.19 -23.42
CA GLY A 110 12.90 11.30 -23.93
C GLY A 110 12.24 12.67 -23.73
N GLY A 111 11.44 12.85 -22.68
CA GLY A 111 10.88 14.16 -22.31
C GLY A 111 9.49 14.47 -22.86
N LYS A 112 8.89 13.58 -23.67
CA LYS A 112 7.56 13.82 -24.27
C LYS A 112 6.45 13.55 -23.25
N ILE A 113 5.78 14.62 -22.81
CA ILE A 113 4.73 14.53 -21.79
C ILE A 113 3.49 13.78 -22.27
N GLU A 114 3.08 13.95 -23.54
CA GLU A 114 1.89 13.31 -24.10
C GLU A 114 2.03 11.79 -24.13
N GLU A 115 3.17 11.33 -24.64
CA GLU A 115 3.47 9.90 -24.75
C GLU A 115 3.58 9.27 -23.35
N ALA A 116 4.26 9.93 -22.41
CA ALA A 116 4.36 9.49 -21.02
C ALA A 116 3.01 9.41 -20.29
N LEU A 117 2.17 10.44 -20.45
CA LEU A 117 0.84 10.48 -19.84
C LEU A 117 -0.03 9.35 -20.41
N SER A 118 -0.03 9.17 -21.74
CA SER A 118 -0.79 8.10 -22.39
C SER A 118 -0.32 6.70 -21.95
N ALA A 119 1.00 6.48 -21.85
CA ALA A 119 1.58 5.21 -21.43
C ALA A 119 1.17 4.87 -20.00
N HIS A 120 1.26 5.84 -19.09
CA HIS A 120 0.85 5.67 -17.71
C HIS A 120 -0.66 5.42 -17.60
N MET A 121 -1.52 6.23 -18.24
CA MET A 121 -2.98 6.05 -18.19
C MET A 121 -3.39 4.67 -18.70
N ASN A 122 -2.77 4.18 -19.78
CA ASN A 122 -3.02 2.84 -20.30
C ASN A 122 -2.59 1.73 -19.33
N ARG A 123 -1.45 1.87 -18.65
CA ARG A 123 -0.97 0.92 -17.65
C ARG A 123 -1.86 0.95 -16.40
N CYS A 124 -2.19 2.14 -15.93
CA CYS A 124 -3.04 2.36 -14.76
C CYS A 124 -4.46 1.82 -14.98
N ALA A 125 -5.08 2.07 -16.15
CA ALA A 125 -6.40 1.54 -16.47
C ALA A 125 -6.45 0.00 -16.45
N LYS A 126 -5.41 -0.66 -16.98
CA LYS A 126 -5.27 -2.13 -16.90
C LYS A 126 -5.15 -2.59 -15.45
N PHE A 127 -4.32 -1.92 -14.64
CA PHE A 127 -4.17 -2.23 -13.23
C PHE A 127 -5.48 -2.02 -12.45
N ASN A 128 -6.22 -0.95 -12.74
CA ASN A 128 -7.46 -0.65 -12.03
C ASN A 128 -8.54 -1.70 -12.34
N LYS A 129 -8.67 -2.09 -13.61
CA LYS A 129 -9.64 -3.10 -14.06
C LYS A 129 -9.38 -4.48 -13.47
N PHE A 130 -8.13 -4.93 -13.36
CA PHE A 130 -7.84 -6.31 -12.94
C PHE A 130 -7.23 -6.39 -11.54
N GLY A 131 -6.25 -5.53 -11.25
CA GLY A 131 -5.51 -5.55 -9.99
C GLY A 131 -6.27 -4.93 -8.82
N ARG A 132 -6.98 -3.82 -9.05
CA ARG A 132 -7.78 -3.18 -7.99
C ARG A 132 -9.19 -3.75 -7.89
N GLU A 133 -9.93 -3.79 -8.99
CA GLU A 133 -11.35 -4.15 -8.98
C GLU A 133 -11.57 -5.64 -8.72
N TYR A 134 -10.69 -6.52 -9.23
CA TYR A 134 -10.79 -7.97 -9.05
C TYR A 134 -9.48 -8.64 -8.59
N PRO A 135 -8.96 -8.32 -7.39
CA PRO A 135 -7.68 -8.85 -6.91
C PRO A 135 -7.61 -10.38 -6.88
N ALA A 136 -8.74 -11.03 -6.62
CA ALA A 136 -8.86 -12.49 -6.62
C ALA A 136 -8.66 -13.10 -8.02
N LEU A 137 -9.15 -12.45 -9.08
CA LEU A 137 -8.97 -12.91 -10.46
C LEU A 137 -7.50 -12.81 -10.89
N LEU A 138 -6.83 -11.72 -10.52
CA LEU A 138 -5.39 -11.55 -10.77
C LEU A 138 -4.58 -12.65 -10.07
N THR A 139 -4.92 -12.95 -8.82
CA THR A 139 -4.28 -14.01 -8.04
C THR A 139 -4.54 -15.39 -8.66
N ALA A 140 -5.78 -15.68 -9.07
CA ALA A 140 -6.14 -16.93 -9.74
C ALA A 140 -5.46 -17.06 -11.11
N GLU A 141 -5.28 -15.97 -11.86
CA GLU A 141 -4.49 -15.95 -13.10
C GLU A 141 -3.02 -16.26 -12.84
N ALA A 142 -2.40 -15.62 -11.85
CA ALA A 142 -1.02 -15.91 -11.47
C ALA A 142 -0.84 -17.38 -11.05
N MET A 143 -1.77 -17.92 -10.25
CA MET A 143 -1.77 -19.34 -9.88
C MET A 143 -1.92 -20.25 -11.11
N ARG A 144 -2.84 -19.94 -12.03
CA ARG A 144 -3.01 -20.69 -13.28
C ARG A 144 -1.73 -20.68 -14.12
N ASP A 145 -1.03 -19.55 -14.21
CA ASP A 145 0.23 -19.46 -14.95
C ASP A 145 1.35 -20.28 -14.31
N ILE A 146 1.45 -20.29 -12.98
CA ILE A 146 2.40 -21.15 -12.25
C ILE A 146 2.12 -22.63 -12.55
N LEU A 147 0.86 -23.06 -12.44
CA LEU A 147 0.47 -24.45 -12.72
C LEU A 147 0.66 -24.82 -14.20
N ARG A 148 0.39 -23.88 -15.12
CA ARG A 148 0.58 -24.07 -16.58
C ARG A 148 2.07 -24.14 -16.95
N LYS A 149 2.95 -23.39 -16.28
CA LYS A 149 4.41 -23.51 -16.47
C LYS A 149 4.98 -24.76 -15.80
N GLY A 150 4.48 -25.13 -14.62
CA GLY A 150 4.84 -26.37 -13.93
C GLY A 150 4.49 -27.62 -14.74
N SER A 151 3.27 -27.69 -15.27
CA SER A 151 2.81 -28.81 -16.11
C SER A 151 3.53 -28.92 -17.46
N ARG A 152 4.02 -27.80 -18.02
CA ARG A 152 4.90 -27.82 -19.22
C ARG A 152 6.31 -28.33 -18.93
N LEU A 153 6.73 -28.36 -17.66
CA LEU A 153 8.03 -28.86 -17.22
C LEU A 153 8.03 -30.38 -17.00
N GLU A 154 6.87 -30.97 -16.66
CA GLU A 154 6.70 -32.42 -16.42
C GLU A 154 7.02 -33.29 -17.67
N GLY A 155 6.91 -32.74 -18.88
CA GLY A 155 7.22 -33.45 -20.12
C GLY A 155 8.59 -33.17 -20.74
N LYS A 156 9.35 -32.19 -20.23
CA LYS A 156 10.69 -31.83 -20.73
C LYS A 156 11.54 -31.39 -19.56
N SER A 157 12.36 -32.32 -19.07
CA SER A 157 13.49 -32.06 -18.17
C SER A 157 14.32 -30.88 -18.69
N LEU A 158 14.06 -29.70 -18.15
CA LEU A 158 14.93 -28.54 -18.26
C LEU A 158 15.31 -28.16 -16.84
N ARG A 159 16.38 -28.81 -16.38
CA ARG A 159 17.37 -28.27 -15.45
C ARG A 159 17.31 -26.75 -15.49
N ALA A 160 16.89 -26.14 -14.39
CA ALA A 160 16.93 -24.70 -14.20
C ALA A 160 18.27 -24.17 -14.72
N LYS A 161 18.24 -23.47 -15.85
CA LYS A 161 19.37 -22.62 -16.25
C LYS A 161 19.31 -21.44 -15.29
N THR A 162 19.87 -21.64 -14.10
CA THR A 162 20.45 -20.53 -13.38
C THR A 162 21.42 -19.85 -14.35
N PHE A 163 21.27 -18.54 -14.51
CA PHE A 163 22.27 -17.72 -15.20
C PHE A 163 23.53 -17.71 -14.33
N SER A 164 24.27 -18.81 -14.29
CA SER A 164 25.67 -18.80 -13.86
C SER A 164 26.51 -18.54 -15.10
N HIS A 165 27.17 -17.37 -15.09
CA HIS A 165 28.24 -17.04 -16.01
C HIS A 165 29.26 -18.18 -16.00
N ARG A 166 29.31 -18.97 -17.07
CA ARG A 166 30.28 -20.06 -17.21
C ARG A 166 31.56 -19.49 -17.80
N ASP A 167 32.43 -18.95 -16.94
CA ASP A 167 33.85 -18.89 -17.28
C ASP A 167 34.46 -20.26 -17.00
N ASN A 168 34.64 -21.01 -18.07
CA ASN A 168 35.33 -22.28 -18.04
C ASN A 168 36.83 -22.04 -18.20
N LYS A 169 37.55 -21.91 -17.08
CA LYS A 169 39.00 -22.19 -17.02
C LYS A 169 39.41 -22.49 -15.57
N GLY A 170 39.55 -23.78 -15.29
CA GLY A 170 40.43 -24.40 -14.30
C GLY A 170 40.46 -23.82 -12.88
N ALA A 171 39.81 -24.47 -11.94
CA ALA A 171 40.30 -24.52 -10.56
C ALA A 171 39.71 -25.72 -9.81
N GLN A 172 40.61 -26.42 -9.14
CA GLN A 172 40.35 -27.60 -8.33
C GLN A 172 39.56 -27.25 -7.06
N ASN A 173 38.70 -28.18 -6.66
CA ASN A 173 38.45 -28.63 -5.29
C ASN A 173 37.97 -27.64 -4.19
N LYS A 174 36.90 -28.11 -3.53
CA LYS A 174 36.48 -27.88 -2.12
C LYS A 174 35.72 -26.59 -1.83
N GLY A 175 34.40 -26.71 -1.74
CA GLY A 175 33.52 -25.68 -1.20
C GLY A 175 32.05 -26.06 -1.33
N GLY A 176 31.65 -27.22 -0.79
CA GLY A 176 30.23 -27.56 -0.69
C GLY A 176 29.59 -26.70 0.39
N ILE A 177 28.77 -25.73 0.01
CA ILE A 177 27.91 -25.01 0.96
C ILE A 177 26.91 -26.03 1.49
N ALA A 178 27.09 -26.45 2.74
CA ALA A 178 26.12 -27.27 3.45
C ALA A 178 24.81 -26.49 3.51
N ARG A 179 23.74 -27.07 2.95
CA ARG A 179 22.40 -26.50 3.03
C ARG A 179 21.93 -26.60 4.48
N SER A 180 21.61 -25.46 5.08
CA SER A 180 20.91 -25.42 6.37
C SER A 180 19.64 -26.26 6.26
N SER A 181 19.45 -27.20 7.19
CA SER A 181 18.28 -28.09 7.26
C SER A 181 16.96 -27.37 7.60
N SER A 182 16.97 -26.04 7.67
CA SER A 182 15.85 -25.21 8.14
C SER A 182 14.76 -24.99 7.09
N CYS A 183 14.99 -25.33 5.81
CA CYS A 183 14.04 -25.14 4.71
C CYS A 183 13.70 -26.45 3.98
N ILE A 184 13.55 -27.55 4.72
CA ILE A 184 12.92 -28.77 4.22
C ILE A 184 11.40 -28.63 4.43
N PRO A 185 10.58 -28.53 3.36
CA PRO A 185 9.13 -28.54 3.49
C PRO A 185 8.69 -29.87 4.15
N ALA A 186 7.77 -29.80 5.12
CA ALA A 186 7.32 -30.95 5.92
C ALA A 186 6.80 -32.14 5.09
N ILE A 187 6.43 -31.89 3.82
CA ILE A 187 5.86 -32.84 2.87
C ILE A 187 6.80 -34.03 2.58
N ILE A 188 8.12 -33.87 2.68
CA ILE A 188 9.08 -34.96 2.40
C ILE A 188 9.38 -35.83 3.63
N ARG A 189 9.05 -35.37 4.85
CA ARG A 189 9.31 -36.17 6.07
C ARG A 189 8.40 -37.40 6.14
N GLU A 190 7.16 -37.29 5.71
CA GLU A 190 6.16 -38.36 5.83
C GLU A 190 6.44 -39.56 4.89
N MET A 191 7.30 -39.41 3.89
CA MET A 191 7.61 -40.50 2.95
C MET A 191 8.74 -41.44 3.43
N ASN A 192 9.54 -41.04 4.43
CA ASN A 192 10.65 -41.86 4.92
C ASN A 192 10.26 -42.82 6.06
N ASP A 193 9.11 -42.60 6.72
CA ASP A 193 8.65 -43.45 7.83
C ASP A 193 7.85 -44.67 7.36
N LEU A 194 7.62 -44.82 6.04
CA LEU A 194 6.86 -45.94 5.47
C LEU A 194 7.71 -47.14 5.04
N THR A 195 9.04 -47.07 5.19
CA THR A 195 9.94 -48.16 4.77
C THR A 195 10.77 -48.72 5.92
N VAL A 196 10.15 -49.25 6.98
CA VAL A 196 10.72 -50.38 7.73
C VAL A 196 9.59 -51.20 8.37
N ALA A 197 9.24 -52.32 7.76
CA ALA A 197 8.78 -53.53 8.45
C ALA A 197 9.19 -54.73 7.59
N ASN A 198 10.35 -55.32 7.91
CA ASN A 198 10.64 -56.73 7.64
C ASN A 198 10.25 -57.53 8.89
#